data_AF-A0A1P8X7D9-F1
#
_entry.id   AF-A0A1P8X7D9-F1
#
_cell.length_a   1.000
_cell.length_b   1.000
_cell.length_c   1.000
_cell.angle_alpha   90.00
_cell.angle_beta   90.00
_cell.angle_gamma   90.00
#
_symmetry.space_group_name_H-M   'P 1'
#
loop_
_entity.id
_entity.type
_entity.pdbx_description
1 polymer ?
#
loop_
_entity_poly.entity_id
_entity_poly.type
_entity_poly.pdbx_seq_one_letter_code
_entity_poly.pdbx_strand_id
1 'polypeptide(L)'
;MTDLFERYRLSLPQTRTTLERVDSWWRAANHVASGLPGGNRPGVAAVTLTYAHLNRMIVRRQQRFGFVLGVRDGMAALEAVARLEGTRAGDPPTGGFASVGGRSYALAYAVGMALDEPGLTVAALVDEDEAVTAWQARSLHDPRVDGAVLPILYQPTMSRDEVRAEFRQRGWEPIEIGSGVCPHDTQELHRCFAAALYVALDEIAALTAAAAADHPQRHARWPMLVLRVPTDWPPVDVVPVDWFDTAGRLVAEIAQAAPTGEMRMSADW
;
A
#
# COMPACT_ATOMS: atom_id res chain seq x y z
N MET A 1 17.42 4.82 23.68
CA MET A 1 16.83 4.46 22.37
C MET A 1 15.33 4.52 22.51
N THR A 2 14.70 5.60 22.05
CA THR A 2 13.26 5.84 22.18
C THR A 2 12.47 4.83 21.34
N ASP A 3 11.50 4.17 21.99
CA ASP A 3 10.57 3.20 21.41
C ASP A 3 9.92 3.74 20.13
N LEU A 4 9.80 2.88 19.12
CA LEU A 4 9.17 3.17 17.83
C LEU A 4 7.73 3.69 18.03
N PHE A 5 7.06 3.23 19.10
CA PHE A 5 5.72 3.65 19.50
C PHE A 5 5.63 5.10 20.01
N GLU A 6 6.68 5.63 20.64
CA GLU A 6 6.72 7.03 21.09
C GLU A 6 6.99 7.99 19.91
N ARG A 7 7.85 7.59 18.97
CA ARG A 7 8.01 8.31 17.68
C ARG A 7 6.74 8.29 16.83
N TYR A 8 5.97 7.19 16.90
CA TYR A 8 4.63 7.03 16.32
C TYR A 8 3.61 8.04 16.87
N ARG A 9 3.61 8.30 18.18
CA ARG A 9 2.65 9.22 18.80
C ARG A 9 2.94 10.70 18.48
N LEU A 10 4.22 11.05 18.34
CA LEU A 10 4.69 12.43 18.17
C LEU A 10 4.68 12.92 16.71
N SER A 11 4.50 12.05 15.71
CA SER A 11 4.58 12.36 14.28
C SER A 11 3.22 12.47 13.56
N LEU A 12 2.10 12.38 14.29
CA LEU A 12 0.77 12.49 13.69
C LEU A 12 0.53 13.91 13.13
N PRO A 13 0.11 14.05 11.85
CA PRO A 13 -0.20 15.36 11.27
C PRO A 13 -1.30 16.07 12.06
N GLN A 14 -1.11 17.35 12.38
CA GLN A 14 -2.03 18.21 13.13
C GLN A 14 -3.37 18.53 12.41
N THR A 15 -3.77 17.83 11.35
CA THR A 15 -5.01 18.15 10.63
C THR A 15 -5.89 16.94 10.44
N ARG A 16 -6.99 16.90 11.21
CA ARG A 16 -8.18 16.03 11.02
C ARG A 16 -8.54 15.85 9.53
N THR A 17 -8.40 16.91 8.74
CA THR A 17 -8.81 16.99 7.33
C THR A 17 -8.12 16.03 6.35
N THR A 18 -6.88 15.59 6.58
CA THR A 18 -6.17 14.79 5.55
C THR A 18 -6.58 13.32 5.57
N LEU A 19 -6.69 12.74 6.77
CA LEU A 19 -7.14 11.35 6.87
C LEU A 19 -8.65 11.24 6.61
N GLU A 20 -9.43 12.27 6.92
CA GLU A 20 -10.85 12.35 6.54
C GLU A 20 -11.02 12.35 5.02
N ARG A 21 -10.18 13.07 4.27
CA ARG A 21 -10.21 13.02 2.79
C ARG A 21 -9.77 11.66 2.24
N VAL A 22 -8.75 11.03 2.84
CA VAL A 22 -8.34 9.67 2.46
C VAL A 22 -9.44 8.66 2.75
N ASP A 23 -10.12 8.75 3.89
CA ASP A 23 -11.28 7.92 4.23
C ASP A 23 -12.42 8.14 3.24
N SER A 24 -12.72 9.40 2.88
CA SER A 24 -13.75 9.72 1.88
C SER A 24 -13.42 9.12 0.51
N TRP A 25 -12.17 9.27 0.05
CA TRP A 25 -11.70 8.69 -1.20
C TRP A 25 -11.76 7.16 -1.17
N TRP A 26 -11.32 6.55 -0.07
CA TRP A 26 -11.35 5.11 0.13
C TRP A 26 -12.79 4.55 0.13
N ARG A 27 -13.71 5.18 0.85
CA ARG A 27 -15.15 4.82 0.83
C ARG A 27 -15.73 4.94 -0.57
N ALA A 28 -15.41 6.01 -1.31
CA ALA A 28 -15.85 6.16 -2.68
C ALA A 28 -15.30 5.06 -3.61
N ALA A 29 -14.04 4.66 -3.43
CA ALA A 29 -13.44 3.55 -4.16
C ALA A 29 -14.15 2.23 -3.89
N ASN A 30 -14.48 1.94 -2.63
CA ASN A 30 -15.27 0.75 -2.28
C ASN A 30 -16.69 0.80 -2.85
N HIS A 31 -17.33 1.97 -2.86
CA HIS A 31 -18.63 2.13 -3.48
C HIS A 31 -18.60 1.83 -4.98
N VAL A 32 -17.64 2.40 -5.71
CA VAL A 32 -17.45 2.08 -7.13
C VAL A 32 -17.14 0.59 -7.32
N ALA A 33 -16.26 0.02 -6.50
CA ALA A 33 -15.91 -1.39 -6.56
C ALA A 33 -17.12 -2.30 -6.33
N SER A 34 -18.02 -1.96 -5.39
CA SER A 34 -19.22 -2.75 -5.06
C SER A 34 -20.16 -2.95 -6.26
N GLY A 35 -20.12 -2.04 -7.24
CA GLY A 35 -20.86 -2.15 -8.50
C GLY A 35 -20.19 -3.03 -9.57
N LEU A 36 -18.99 -3.55 -9.31
CA LEU A 36 -18.21 -4.37 -10.23
C LEU A 36 -18.29 -5.87 -9.89
N PRO A 37 -18.08 -6.76 -10.87
CA PRO A 37 -17.97 -8.20 -10.60
C PRO A 37 -16.88 -8.50 -9.57
N GLY A 38 -17.26 -9.14 -8.45
CA GLY A 38 -16.34 -9.44 -7.35
C GLY A 38 -16.03 -8.26 -6.42
N GLY A 39 -16.72 -7.14 -6.55
CA GLY A 39 -16.57 -5.93 -5.74
C GLY A 39 -16.73 -6.10 -4.23
N ASN A 40 -17.49 -7.10 -3.82
CA ASN A 40 -17.80 -7.35 -2.41
C ASN A 40 -16.86 -8.40 -1.78
N ARG A 41 -15.78 -8.79 -2.46
CA ARG A 41 -14.83 -9.75 -1.89
C ARG A 41 -13.97 -9.08 -0.80
N PRO A 42 -13.55 -9.82 0.24
CA PRO A 42 -12.83 -9.24 1.37
C PRO A 42 -11.55 -8.48 1.00
N GLY A 43 -10.81 -8.96 -0.01
CA GLY A 43 -9.57 -8.33 -0.47
C GLY A 43 -9.76 -6.94 -1.09
N VAL A 44 -10.95 -6.61 -1.60
CA VAL A 44 -11.20 -5.35 -2.32
C VAL A 44 -10.92 -4.14 -1.44
N ALA A 45 -11.43 -4.14 -0.21
CA ALA A 45 -11.27 -2.99 0.68
C ALA A 45 -9.85 -2.82 1.19
N ALA A 46 -9.11 -3.91 1.33
CA ALA A 46 -7.69 -3.87 1.69
C ALA A 46 -6.84 -3.28 0.55
N VAL A 47 -7.18 -3.61 -0.70
CA VAL A 47 -6.53 -3.03 -1.89
C VAL A 47 -6.84 -1.54 -1.99
N THR A 48 -8.11 -1.14 -1.91
CA THR A 48 -8.48 0.29 -2.00
C THR A 48 -7.87 1.09 -0.85
N LEU A 49 -7.78 0.53 0.37
CA LEU A 49 -7.14 1.18 1.52
C LEU A 49 -5.66 1.40 1.28
N THR A 50 -4.97 0.34 0.84
CA THR A 50 -3.55 0.41 0.50
C THR A 50 -3.32 1.49 -0.54
N TYR A 51 -4.09 1.45 -1.63
CA TYR A 51 -4.00 2.42 -2.72
C TYR A 51 -4.23 3.85 -2.25
N ALA A 52 -5.25 4.11 -1.42
CA ALA A 52 -5.54 5.43 -0.86
C ALA A 52 -4.37 5.98 -0.02
N HIS A 53 -3.73 5.13 0.78
CA HIS A 53 -2.59 5.52 1.60
C HIS A 53 -1.31 5.75 0.79
N LEU A 54 -1.08 4.97 -0.27
CA LEU A 54 0.01 5.20 -1.21
C LEU A 54 -0.21 6.53 -1.96
N ASN A 55 -1.41 6.78 -2.47
CA ASN A 55 -1.81 8.05 -3.08
C ASN A 55 -1.53 9.25 -2.17
N ARG A 56 -1.89 9.14 -0.89
CA ARG A 56 -1.55 10.17 0.11
C ARG A 56 -0.05 10.42 0.20
N MET A 57 0.79 9.38 0.14
CA MET A 57 2.25 9.56 0.20
C MET A 57 2.84 10.15 -1.08
N ILE A 58 2.27 9.84 -2.25
CA ILE A 58 2.64 10.50 -3.51
C ILE A 58 2.37 12.01 -3.38
N VAL A 59 1.16 12.39 -2.96
CA VAL A 59 0.78 13.80 -2.79
C VAL A 59 1.63 14.48 -1.72
N ARG A 60 1.86 13.83 -0.57
CA ARG A 60 2.52 14.44 0.59
C ARG A 60 4.05 14.50 0.50
N ARG A 61 4.69 13.46 -0.05
CA ARG A 61 6.15 13.29 -0.04
C ARG A 61 6.77 13.36 -1.43
N GLN A 62 5.97 13.48 -2.50
CA GLN A 62 6.45 13.30 -3.88
C GLN A 62 7.15 11.94 -4.06
N GLN A 63 6.75 10.94 -3.28
CA GLN A 63 7.29 9.58 -3.37
C GLN A 63 6.77 8.93 -4.65
N ARG A 64 7.67 8.42 -5.50
CA ARG A 64 7.30 7.58 -6.65
C ARG A 64 6.90 6.21 -6.15
N PHE A 65 5.71 5.75 -6.54
CA PHE A 65 5.22 4.42 -6.21
C PHE A 65 4.85 3.61 -7.45
N GLY A 66 5.24 2.34 -7.44
CA GLY A 66 4.56 1.28 -8.19
C GLY A 66 3.68 0.46 -7.26
N PHE A 67 2.63 -0.16 -7.79
CA PHE A 67 1.75 -1.04 -7.01
C PHE A 67 1.53 -2.39 -7.68
N VAL A 68 1.80 -3.49 -6.97
CA VAL A 68 1.56 -4.84 -7.46
C VAL A 68 0.50 -5.53 -6.61
N LEU A 69 -0.57 -5.97 -7.26
CA LEU A 69 -1.63 -6.75 -6.67
C LEU A 69 -1.34 -8.26 -6.81
N GLY A 70 -0.92 -8.87 -5.72
CA GLY A 70 -0.78 -10.32 -5.54
C GLY A 70 -2.03 -11.01 -4.96
N VAL A 71 -3.00 -10.26 -4.42
CA VAL A 71 -4.18 -10.88 -3.81
C VAL A 71 -5.22 -11.29 -4.86
N ARG A 72 -5.64 -12.57 -4.83
CA ARG A 72 -6.61 -13.18 -5.77
C ARG A 72 -7.88 -12.37 -6.02
N ASP A 73 -8.41 -11.78 -4.96
CA ASP A 73 -9.75 -11.24 -4.92
C ASP A 73 -9.81 -9.70 -5.00
N GLY A 74 -8.71 -9.07 -5.41
CA GLY A 74 -8.55 -7.62 -5.41
C GLY A 74 -8.85 -6.89 -6.73
N MET A 75 -9.18 -7.59 -7.82
CA MET A 75 -9.25 -6.99 -9.16
C MET A 75 -10.26 -5.86 -9.29
N ALA A 76 -11.44 -5.99 -8.68
CA ALA A 76 -12.46 -4.96 -8.69
C ALA A 76 -11.98 -3.64 -8.06
N ALA A 77 -11.05 -3.72 -7.09
CA ALA A 77 -10.45 -2.52 -6.53
C ALA A 77 -9.59 -1.77 -7.54
N LEU A 78 -8.76 -2.46 -8.33
CA LEU A 78 -7.90 -1.83 -9.34
C LEU A 78 -8.73 -1.13 -10.43
N GLU A 79 -9.80 -1.77 -10.88
CA GLU A 79 -10.71 -1.14 -11.83
C GLU A 79 -11.43 0.07 -11.22
N ALA A 80 -11.85 -0.02 -9.97
CA ALA A 80 -12.48 1.10 -9.26
C ALA A 80 -11.53 2.30 -9.10
N VAL A 81 -10.31 2.08 -8.63
CA VAL A 81 -9.34 3.18 -8.45
C VAL A 81 -8.93 3.80 -9.78
N ALA A 82 -8.77 3.01 -10.85
CA ALA A 82 -8.50 3.54 -12.19
C ALA A 82 -9.63 4.48 -12.66
N ARG A 83 -10.90 4.05 -12.48
CA ARG A 83 -12.06 4.90 -12.79
C ARG A 83 -12.05 6.20 -12.00
N LEU A 84 -11.69 6.17 -10.72
CA LEU A 84 -11.59 7.37 -9.87
C LEU A 84 -10.46 8.31 -10.30
N GLU A 85 -9.34 7.77 -10.78
CA GLU A 85 -8.20 8.54 -11.28
C GLU A 85 -8.38 9.03 -12.73
N GLY A 86 -9.46 8.62 -13.38
CA GLY A 86 -9.76 8.93 -14.78
C GLY A 86 -8.93 8.15 -15.79
N THR A 87 -8.23 7.09 -15.36
CA THR A 87 -7.60 6.08 -16.23
C THR A 87 -8.64 5.02 -16.57
N ARG A 88 -8.91 4.79 -17.86
CA ARG A 88 -9.99 3.88 -18.27
C ARG A 88 -9.45 2.46 -18.43
N ALA A 89 -10.27 1.46 -18.07
CA ALA A 89 -10.05 0.10 -18.53
C ALA A 89 -9.99 0.08 -20.07
N GLY A 90 -8.84 -0.30 -20.63
CA GLY A 90 -8.58 -0.27 -22.08
C GLY A 90 -7.50 0.72 -22.51
N ASP A 91 -7.07 1.63 -21.63
CA ASP A 91 -5.74 2.23 -21.78
C ASP A 91 -4.69 1.10 -21.69
N PRO A 92 -3.57 1.13 -22.44
CA PRO A 92 -2.55 0.08 -22.36
C PRO A 92 -2.19 -0.18 -20.90
N PRO A 93 -1.89 -1.43 -20.49
CA PRO A 93 -1.61 -1.74 -19.09
C PRO A 93 -0.57 -0.76 -18.57
N THR A 94 -1.06 0.17 -17.75
CA THR A 94 -0.28 1.29 -17.23
C THR A 94 0.81 0.71 -16.36
N GLY A 95 2.08 0.96 -16.70
CA GLY A 95 3.25 0.30 -16.13
C GLY A 95 3.37 0.44 -14.61
N GLY A 96 2.74 1.46 -14.02
CA GLY A 96 2.80 1.71 -12.58
C GLY A 96 1.94 0.80 -11.69
N PHE A 97 0.97 0.03 -12.23
CA PHE A 97 0.34 -1.05 -11.45
C PHE A 97 0.11 -2.34 -12.24
N ALA A 98 0.40 -3.47 -11.59
CA ALA A 98 0.24 -4.79 -12.17
C ALA A 98 -0.61 -5.69 -11.27
N SER A 99 -1.43 -6.54 -11.87
CA SER A 99 -2.06 -7.65 -11.16
C SER A 99 -1.54 -8.96 -11.70
N VAL A 100 -1.17 -9.84 -10.78
CA VAL A 100 -0.78 -11.22 -11.11
C VAL A 100 -1.96 -12.19 -10.95
N GLY A 101 -3.16 -11.68 -10.67
CA GLY A 101 -4.38 -12.49 -10.54
C GLY A 101 -4.29 -13.55 -9.45
N GLY A 102 -3.50 -13.30 -8.39
CA GLY A 102 -3.25 -14.27 -7.34
C GLY A 102 -2.46 -15.49 -7.77
N ARG A 103 -1.52 -15.27 -8.69
CA ARG A 103 -0.44 -16.20 -9.00
C ARG A 103 0.80 -15.76 -8.20
N SER A 104 1.58 -16.73 -7.71
CA SER A 104 2.71 -16.52 -6.78
C SER A 104 3.97 -15.89 -7.43
N TYR A 105 3.89 -14.66 -7.93
CA TYR A 105 5.05 -13.89 -8.41
C TYR A 105 4.86 -12.35 -8.42
N ALA A 106 3.86 -11.79 -7.75
CA ALA A 106 3.78 -10.35 -7.48
C ALA A 106 5.07 -9.80 -6.85
N LEU A 107 5.70 -10.49 -5.90
CA LEU A 107 6.98 -10.05 -5.32
C LEU A 107 8.12 -10.06 -6.36
N ALA A 108 8.16 -11.06 -7.23
CA ALA A 108 9.14 -11.09 -8.32
C ALA A 108 8.90 -9.98 -9.34
N TYR A 109 7.63 -9.69 -9.65
CA TYR A 109 7.24 -8.58 -10.52
C TYR A 109 7.62 -7.23 -9.88
N ALA A 110 7.38 -7.08 -8.58
CA ALA A 110 7.73 -5.88 -7.84
C ALA A 110 9.24 -5.63 -7.82
N VAL A 111 10.06 -6.69 -7.68
CA VAL A 111 11.51 -6.58 -7.86
C VAL A 111 11.84 -6.13 -9.27
N GLY A 112 11.27 -6.76 -10.30
CA GLY A 112 11.52 -6.40 -11.70
C GLY A 112 11.20 -4.93 -12.00
N MET A 113 10.14 -4.38 -11.42
CA MET A 113 9.78 -2.95 -11.53
C MET A 113 10.77 -2.03 -10.80
N ALA A 114 11.45 -2.54 -9.78
CA ALA A 114 12.33 -1.75 -8.93
C ALA A 114 13.79 -1.74 -9.41
N LEU A 115 14.20 -2.71 -10.21
CA LEU A 115 15.55 -2.76 -10.80
C LEU A 115 15.85 -1.51 -11.62
N ASP A 116 17.06 -0.96 -11.44
CA ASP A 116 17.58 0.23 -12.10
C ASP A 116 16.68 1.50 -11.97
N GLU A 117 15.74 1.52 -11.02
CA GLU A 117 14.78 2.62 -10.80
C GLU A 117 14.97 3.30 -9.43
N PRO A 118 16.07 4.04 -9.22
CA PRO A 118 16.39 4.62 -7.92
C PRO A 118 15.30 5.62 -7.47
N GLY A 119 14.93 5.53 -6.20
CA GLY A 119 13.91 6.38 -5.57
C GLY A 119 12.46 5.92 -5.82
N LEU A 120 12.23 4.92 -6.66
CA LEU A 120 10.94 4.22 -6.72
C LEU A 120 10.74 3.36 -5.47
N THR A 121 9.51 3.30 -4.95
CA THR A 121 9.10 2.24 -4.02
C THR A 121 7.97 1.43 -4.66
N VAL A 122 8.12 0.11 -4.78
CA VAL A 122 7.08 -0.78 -5.31
C VAL A 122 6.38 -1.48 -4.15
N ALA A 123 5.14 -1.09 -3.88
CA ALA A 123 4.31 -1.72 -2.87
C ALA A 123 3.66 -2.99 -3.45
N ALA A 124 3.92 -4.15 -2.84
CA ALA A 124 3.38 -5.44 -3.30
C ALA A 124 2.43 -6.01 -2.26
N LEU A 125 1.12 -6.00 -2.52
CA LEU A 125 0.11 -6.58 -1.64
C LEU A 125 -0.05 -8.07 -1.96
N VAL A 126 0.36 -8.94 -1.04
CA VAL A 126 0.49 -10.39 -1.27
C VAL A 126 -0.19 -11.22 -0.19
N ASP A 127 -0.57 -12.44 -0.53
CA ASP A 127 -1.04 -13.45 0.44
C ASP A 127 0.13 -14.17 1.12
N GLU A 128 -0.17 -15.01 2.11
CA GLU A 128 0.80 -15.75 2.90
C GLU A 128 1.64 -16.73 2.08
N ASP A 129 1.01 -17.48 1.17
CA ASP A 129 1.67 -18.48 0.34
C ASP A 129 2.73 -17.83 -0.55
N GLU A 130 2.36 -16.73 -1.22
CA GLU A 130 3.29 -15.99 -2.04
C GLU A 130 4.40 -15.37 -1.22
N ALA A 131 4.05 -14.72 -0.11
CA ALA A 131 5.01 -14.18 0.84
C ALA A 131 6.08 -15.24 1.11
N VAL A 132 5.72 -16.35 1.78
CA VAL A 132 6.65 -17.38 2.28
C VAL A 132 7.58 -17.91 1.18
N THR A 133 7.06 -18.05 -0.05
CA THR A 133 7.80 -18.62 -1.17
C THR A 133 8.73 -17.64 -1.87
N ALA A 134 8.35 -16.36 -2.00
CA ALA A 134 9.09 -15.39 -2.82
C ALA A 134 9.99 -14.41 -2.03
N TRP A 135 10.14 -14.54 -0.70
CA TRP A 135 10.94 -13.60 0.11
C TRP A 135 12.40 -13.43 -0.27
N GLN A 136 13.01 -14.43 -0.91
CA GLN A 136 14.40 -14.35 -1.41
C GLN A 136 14.56 -13.22 -2.44
N ALA A 137 13.46 -12.71 -2.99
CA ALA A 137 13.40 -11.53 -3.84
C ALA A 137 14.18 -10.33 -3.27
N ARG A 138 14.26 -10.18 -1.94
CA ARG A 138 15.08 -9.13 -1.29
C ARG A 138 16.56 -9.19 -1.64
N SER A 139 17.09 -10.38 -1.89
CA SER A 139 18.52 -10.55 -2.19
C SER A 139 18.90 -10.11 -3.61
N LEU A 140 17.90 -9.79 -4.43
CA LEU A 140 18.06 -9.42 -5.84
C LEU A 140 18.20 -7.91 -6.06
N HIS A 141 18.07 -7.09 -5.01
CA HIS A 141 18.08 -5.63 -5.06
C HIS A 141 19.41 -5.06 -4.56
N ASP A 142 20.04 -4.15 -5.33
CA ASP A 142 21.13 -3.29 -4.87
C ASP A 142 20.58 -1.88 -4.51
N PRO A 143 20.50 -1.52 -3.22
CA PRO A 143 19.97 -0.24 -2.77
C PRO A 143 20.74 0.99 -3.22
N ARG A 144 21.87 0.84 -3.92
CA ARG A 144 22.60 1.96 -4.52
C ARG A 144 22.03 2.42 -5.86
N VAL A 145 21.43 1.51 -6.61
CA VAL A 145 21.04 1.75 -8.01
C VAL A 145 19.58 1.41 -8.28
N ASP A 146 19.00 0.51 -7.49
CA ASP A 146 17.63 0.06 -7.67
C ASP A 146 16.66 0.77 -6.68
N GLY A 147 15.37 0.80 -7.02
CA GLY A 147 14.27 1.22 -6.16
C GLY A 147 13.89 0.17 -5.11
N ALA A 148 13.15 0.54 -4.06
CA ALA A 148 12.83 -0.38 -2.97
C ALA A 148 11.54 -1.19 -3.22
N VAL A 149 11.47 -2.42 -2.73
CA VAL A 149 10.21 -3.18 -2.63
C VAL A 149 9.67 -3.08 -1.20
N LEU A 150 8.38 -2.75 -1.07
CA LEU A 150 7.64 -2.74 0.19
C LEU A 150 6.56 -3.84 0.16
N PRO A 151 6.85 -5.03 0.70
CA PRO A 151 5.84 -6.09 0.82
C PRO A 151 4.76 -5.70 1.82
N ILE A 152 3.51 -6.00 1.47
CA ILE A 152 2.34 -5.82 2.33
C ILE A 152 1.65 -7.18 2.40
N LEU A 153 1.84 -7.88 3.51
CA LEU A 153 1.26 -9.19 3.75
C LEU A 153 -0.19 -9.03 4.20
N TYR A 154 -1.13 -9.50 3.38
CA TYR A 154 -2.56 -9.38 3.63
C TYR A 154 -3.13 -10.61 4.34
N GLN A 155 -3.79 -10.35 5.47
CA GLN A 155 -4.57 -11.30 6.26
C GLN A 155 -3.91 -12.68 6.46
N PRO A 156 -2.64 -12.75 6.92
CA PRO A 156 -1.95 -14.03 7.07
C PRO A 156 -2.59 -14.89 8.17
N THR A 157 -2.53 -16.21 7.98
CA THR A 157 -3.00 -17.20 8.96
C THR A 157 -2.06 -17.30 10.15
N MET A 158 -0.76 -17.07 9.92
CA MET A 158 0.25 -16.97 10.96
C MET A 158 -0.11 -15.91 12.01
N SER A 159 0.14 -16.22 13.28
CA SER A 159 0.11 -15.27 14.40
C SER A 159 1.19 -14.20 14.27
N ARG A 160 1.08 -13.14 15.07
CA ARG A 160 2.08 -12.05 15.11
C ARG A 160 3.49 -12.56 15.41
N ASP A 161 3.61 -13.51 16.34
CA ASP A 161 4.90 -14.04 16.75
C ASP A 161 5.50 -14.95 15.67
N GLU A 162 4.66 -15.75 14.99
CA GLU A 162 5.07 -16.56 13.84
C GLU A 162 5.53 -15.69 12.67
N VAL A 163 4.75 -14.66 12.31
CA VAL A 163 5.12 -13.66 11.29
C VAL A 163 6.47 -13.01 11.62
N ARG A 164 6.69 -12.61 12.87
CA ARG A 164 7.97 -12.03 13.32
C ARG A 164 9.10 -13.04 13.23
N ALA A 165 8.89 -14.27 13.68
CA ALA A 165 9.91 -15.31 13.65
C ALA A 165 10.32 -15.66 12.21
N GLU A 166 9.33 -15.78 11.32
CA GLU A 166 9.51 -16.17 9.93
C GLU A 166 10.25 -15.10 9.12
N PHE A 167 9.74 -13.86 9.12
CA PHE A 167 10.24 -12.85 8.19
C PHE A 167 11.50 -12.13 8.70
N ARG A 168 11.73 -12.07 10.02
CA ARG A 168 12.99 -11.51 10.55
C ARG A 168 14.20 -12.33 10.21
N GLN A 169 14.05 -13.65 10.10
CA GLN A 169 15.12 -14.54 9.64
C GLN A 169 15.40 -14.33 8.15
N ARG A 170 14.40 -13.87 7.38
CA ARG A 170 14.48 -13.59 5.95
C ARG A 170 14.88 -12.14 5.64
N GLY A 171 15.28 -11.36 6.64
CA GLY A 171 15.79 -10.00 6.45
C GLY A 171 14.70 -8.94 6.31
N TRP A 172 13.50 -9.20 6.83
CA TRP A 172 12.39 -8.25 6.90
C TRP A 172 12.01 -7.89 8.34
N GLU A 173 11.53 -6.67 8.57
CA GLU A 173 11.00 -6.20 9.84
C GLU A 173 9.49 -5.98 9.71
N PRO A 174 8.65 -6.87 10.28
CA PRO A 174 7.20 -6.74 10.18
C PRO A 174 6.62 -5.59 11.02
N ILE A 175 5.91 -4.69 10.35
CA ILE A 175 5.12 -3.60 10.93
C ILE A 175 3.64 -3.96 10.79
N GLU A 176 3.01 -4.29 11.91
CA GLU A 176 1.62 -4.76 11.96
C GLU A 176 0.62 -3.59 11.94
N ILE A 177 -0.44 -3.75 11.15
CA ILE A 177 -1.55 -2.83 10.99
C ILE A 177 -2.84 -3.59 11.27
N GLY A 178 -3.65 -3.09 12.21
CA GLY A 178 -4.92 -3.71 12.59
C GLY A 178 -4.80 -4.71 13.74
N SER A 179 -5.63 -5.75 13.72
CA SER A 179 -5.98 -6.62 14.85
C SER A 179 -4.92 -6.77 15.97
N GLY A 180 -5.24 -6.29 17.16
CA GLY A 180 -4.40 -6.41 18.37
C GLY A 180 -3.29 -5.35 18.50
N VAL A 181 -3.06 -4.52 17.48
CA VAL A 181 -2.16 -3.36 17.53
C VAL A 181 -2.92 -2.05 17.50
N CYS A 182 -4.05 -2.01 16.78
CA CYS A 182 -4.90 -0.84 16.65
C CYS A 182 -6.38 -1.20 16.88
N PRO A 183 -7.17 -0.31 17.53
CA PRO A 183 -8.62 -0.42 17.57
C PRO A 183 -9.25 -0.71 16.20
N HIS A 184 -10.34 -1.47 16.21
CA HIS A 184 -11.00 -1.99 14.99
C HIS A 184 -11.90 -0.97 14.27
N ASP A 185 -11.88 0.31 14.67
CA ASP A 185 -12.62 1.33 13.93
C ASP A 185 -11.84 1.82 12.70
N THR A 186 -12.56 2.19 11.63
CA THR A 186 -11.98 2.59 10.34
C THR A 186 -11.01 3.78 10.48
N GLN A 187 -11.32 4.73 11.37
CA GLN A 187 -10.50 5.93 11.52
C GLN A 187 -9.13 5.58 12.11
N GLU A 188 -9.09 4.64 13.04
CA GLU A 188 -7.87 4.15 13.66
C GLU A 188 -7.07 3.25 12.71
N LEU A 189 -7.73 2.43 11.88
CA LEU A 189 -7.05 1.71 10.79
C LEU A 189 -6.33 2.68 9.85
N HIS A 190 -6.97 3.79 9.44
CA HIS A 190 -6.32 4.82 8.64
C HIS A 190 -5.12 5.45 9.36
N ARG A 191 -5.22 5.74 10.66
CA ARG A 191 -4.09 6.29 11.44
C ARG A 191 -2.92 5.31 11.49
N CYS A 192 -3.20 4.04 11.77
CA CYS A 192 -2.16 3.02 11.87
C CYS A 192 -1.49 2.76 10.54
N PHE A 193 -2.27 2.64 9.46
CA PHE A 193 -1.69 2.48 8.12
C PHE A 193 -0.83 3.70 7.76
N ALA A 194 -1.34 4.91 8.00
CA ALA A 194 -0.60 6.14 7.75
C ALA A 194 0.74 6.18 8.48
N ALA A 195 0.79 5.78 9.75
CA ALA A 195 2.01 5.79 10.54
C ALA A 195 2.98 4.67 10.14
N ALA A 196 2.47 3.46 9.91
CA ALA A 196 3.27 2.33 9.44
C ALA A 196 3.97 2.66 8.11
N LEU A 197 3.28 3.33 7.20
CA LEU A 197 3.83 3.74 5.92
C LEU A 197 4.89 4.84 6.08
N TYR A 198 4.72 5.80 7.00
CA TYR A 198 5.78 6.77 7.31
C TYR A 198 7.04 6.07 7.82
N VAL A 199 6.89 5.18 8.80
CA VAL A 199 8.02 4.44 9.38
C VAL A 199 8.72 3.60 8.31
N ALA A 200 7.96 2.87 7.49
CA ALA A 200 8.53 2.04 6.44
C ALA A 200 9.32 2.88 5.42
N LEU A 201 8.76 4.00 4.96
CA LEU A 201 9.42 4.85 3.97
C LEU A 201 10.65 5.57 4.53
N ASP A 202 10.61 5.98 5.79
CA ASP A 202 11.78 6.60 6.44
C ASP A 202 12.91 5.60 6.64
N GLU A 203 12.60 4.35 7.00
CA GLU A 203 13.59 3.28 7.10
C GLU A 203 14.16 2.91 5.73
N ILE A 204 13.33 2.79 4.70
CA ILE A 204 13.79 2.60 3.31
C ILE A 204 14.75 3.72 2.91
N ALA A 205 14.38 4.97 3.13
CA ALA A 205 15.21 6.12 2.80
C ALA A 205 16.56 6.09 3.56
N ALA A 206 16.54 5.72 4.84
CA ALA A 206 17.75 5.59 5.64
C ALA A 206 18.69 4.48 5.14
N LEU A 207 18.14 3.31 4.79
CA LEU A 207 18.90 2.18 4.26
C LEU A 207 19.51 2.48 2.89
N THR A 208 18.73 3.10 2.00
CA THR A 208 19.19 3.56 0.68
C THR A 208 20.26 4.63 0.81
N ALA A 209 20.08 5.63 1.68
CA ALA A 209 21.09 6.67 1.93
C ALA A 209 22.40 6.09 2.50
N ALA A 210 22.32 5.13 3.41
CA ALA A 210 23.50 4.45 3.96
C ALA A 210 24.24 3.65 2.88
N ALA A 211 23.52 2.96 1.99
CA ALA A 211 24.12 2.24 0.86
C ALA A 211 24.80 3.20 -0.13
N ALA A 212 24.17 4.32 -0.46
CA ALA A 212 24.73 5.35 -1.34
C ALA A 212 25.99 6.02 -0.76
N ALA A 213 26.09 6.12 0.57
CA ALA A 213 27.28 6.59 1.28
C ALA A 213 28.38 5.52 1.45
N ASP A 214 28.27 4.38 0.74
CA ASP A 214 29.14 3.20 0.86
C ASP A 214 29.25 2.61 2.28
N HIS A 215 28.15 2.74 3.04
CA HIS A 215 27.95 2.11 4.34
C HIS A 215 26.73 1.17 4.33
N PRO A 216 26.66 0.19 3.40
CA PRO A 216 25.49 -0.67 3.27
C PRO A 216 25.30 -1.53 4.53
N GLN A 217 24.10 -1.46 5.10
CA GLN A 217 23.74 -2.30 6.24
C GLN A 217 23.34 -3.70 5.77
N ARG A 218 24.32 -4.56 5.48
CA ARG A 218 24.12 -5.89 4.88
C ARG A 218 23.12 -6.78 5.64
N HIS A 219 23.09 -6.65 6.97
CA HIS A 219 22.20 -7.42 7.86
C HIS A 219 20.98 -6.64 8.34
N ALA A 220 20.71 -5.45 7.79
CA ALA A 220 19.49 -4.72 8.10
C ALA A 220 18.27 -5.52 7.70
N ARG A 221 17.22 -5.37 8.50
CA ARG A 221 15.89 -5.87 8.18
C ARG A 221 15.12 -4.76 7.47
N TRP A 222 14.72 -5.01 6.24
CA TRP A 222 13.92 -4.06 5.46
C TRP A 222 12.48 -4.06 5.94
N PRO A 223 11.77 -2.94 5.94
CA PRO A 223 10.40 -2.90 6.44
C PRO A 223 9.47 -3.70 5.53
N MET A 224 8.55 -4.44 6.15
CA MET A 224 7.37 -4.99 5.49
C MET A 224 6.13 -4.64 6.32
N LEU A 225 4.99 -4.50 5.67
CA LEU A 225 3.72 -4.26 6.35
C LEU A 225 2.95 -5.57 6.49
N VAL A 226 2.21 -5.71 7.58
CA VAL A 226 1.29 -6.83 7.81
C VAL A 226 -0.08 -6.25 8.07
N LEU A 227 -1.01 -6.47 7.15
CA LEU A 227 -2.34 -5.88 7.16
C LEU A 227 -3.36 -6.92 7.63
N ARG A 228 -3.95 -6.68 8.80
CA ARG A 228 -5.03 -7.49 9.38
C ARG A 228 -6.29 -6.66 9.55
N VAL A 229 -7.22 -6.78 8.62
CA VAL A 229 -8.51 -6.08 8.67
C VAL A 229 -9.57 -6.97 9.35
N PRO A 230 -10.62 -6.39 9.97
CA PRO A 230 -11.74 -7.17 10.49
C PRO A 230 -12.44 -7.97 9.37
N THR A 231 -12.99 -9.14 9.72
CA THR A 231 -13.68 -10.01 8.75
C THR A 231 -14.98 -9.42 8.20
N ASP A 232 -15.60 -8.52 8.95
CA ASP A 232 -16.81 -7.77 8.62
C ASP A 232 -16.49 -6.37 8.04
N TRP A 233 -15.25 -6.17 7.57
CA TRP A 233 -14.77 -4.91 7.02
C TRP A 233 -14.67 -4.98 5.48
N PRO A 234 -15.01 -3.92 4.73
CA PRO A 234 -15.39 -2.60 5.22
C PRO A 234 -16.81 -2.60 5.79
N PRO A 235 -17.11 -1.75 6.79
CA PRO A 235 -18.49 -1.57 7.22
C PRO A 235 -19.36 -1.17 6.03
N VAL A 236 -20.63 -1.59 6.03
CA VAL A 236 -21.60 -1.15 5.04
C VAL A 236 -21.86 0.34 5.26
N ASP A 237 -21.12 1.16 4.54
CA ASP A 237 -21.21 2.61 4.63
C ASP A 237 -22.09 3.17 3.51
N VAL A 238 -22.97 4.12 3.87
CA VAL A 238 -23.68 4.93 2.89
C VAL A 238 -22.70 5.95 2.34
N VAL A 239 -22.38 5.85 1.05
CA VAL A 239 -21.62 6.89 0.36
C VAL A 239 -22.58 8.00 -0.08
N PRO A 240 -22.34 9.26 0.34
CA PRO A 240 -23.17 10.39 -0.07
C PRO A 240 -23.21 10.57 -1.58
N VAL A 241 -24.41 10.82 -2.11
CA VAL A 241 -24.65 11.00 -3.56
C VAL A 241 -23.90 12.22 -4.11
N ASP A 242 -23.71 13.25 -3.28
CA ASP A 242 -23.02 14.49 -3.63
C ASP A 242 -21.49 14.37 -3.66
N TRP A 243 -20.93 13.19 -3.38
CA TRP A 243 -19.50 12.91 -3.59
C TRP A 243 -19.15 12.68 -5.05
N PHE A 244 -20.16 12.45 -5.89
CA PHE A 244 -20.00 12.26 -7.33
C PHE A 244 -20.72 13.38 -8.09
N ASP A 245 -20.08 13.89 -9.14
CA ASP A 245 -20.70 14.80 -10.09
C ASP A 245 -21.71 14.06 -10.99
N THR A 246 -22.42 14.82 -11.84
CA THR A 246 -23.41 14.25 -12.77
C THR A 246 -22.80 13.29 -13.80
N ALA A 247 -21.49 13.29 -13.98
CA ALA A 247 -20.76 12.37 -14.84
C ALA A 247 -20.20 11.16 -14.07
N GLY A 248 -20.50 11.03 -12.77
CA GLY A 248 -20.03 9.94 -11.91
C GLY A 248 -18.58 10.06 -11.47
N ARG A 249 -17.97 11.26 -11.58
CA ARG A 249 -16.59 11.53 -11.15
C ARG A 249 -16.59 12.10 -9.73
N LEU A 250 -15.51 11.87 -8.97
CA LEU A 250 -15.37 12.48 -7.66
C LEU A 250 -15.41 14.01 -7.73
N VAL A 251 -16.09 14.62 -6.77
CA VAL A 251 -15.99 16.06 -6.55
C VAL A 251 -14.55 16.45 -6.20
N ALA A 252 -14.17 17.67 -6.60
CA ALA A 252 -12.79 18.16 -6.53
C ALA A 252 -12.17 18.04 -5.12
N GLU A 253 -12.96 18.22 -4.06
CA GLU A 253 -12.48 18.12 -2.68
C GLU A 253 -11.97 16.71 -2.33
N ILE A 254 -12.67 15.67 -2.77
CA ILE A 254 -12.31 14.27 -2.50
C ILE A 254 -11.22 13.82 -3.47
N ALA A 255 -11.30 14.25 -4.74
CA ALA A 255 -10.33 13.92 -5.76
C ALA A 255 -8.89 14.35 -5.40
N GLN A 256 -8.72 15.43 -4.63
CA GLN A 256 -7.41 15.90 -4.13
C GLN A 256 -6.67 14.92 -3.20
N ALA A 257 -7.34 13.88 -2.71
CA ALA A 257 -6.68 12.83 -1.93
C ALA A 257 -5.81 11.89 -2.80
N ALA A 258 -6.05 11.88 -4.11
CA ALA A 258 -5.26 11.16 -5.09
C ALA A 258 -4.40 12.12 -5.92
N PRO A 259 -3.23 11.68 -6.38
CA PRO A 259 -2.41 12.49 -7.27
C PRO A 259 -3.03 12.57 -8.68
N THR A 260 -2.59 13.57 -9.44
CA THR A 260 -3.01 13.80 -10.83
C THR A 260 -1.80 13.92 -11.75
N GLY A 261 -1.96 13.66 -13.04
CA GLY A 261 -0.87 13.77 -14.02
C GLY A 261 0.03 12.54 -14.02
N GLU A 262 1.32 12.73 -14.27
CA GLU A 262 2.32 11.65 -14.41
C GLU A 262 2.79 11.07 -13.06
N MET A 263 2.62 11.82 -11.97
CA MET A 263 2.97 11.36 -10.61
C MET A 263 1.83 10.55 -9.99
N ARG A 264 1.39 9.45 -10.61
CA ARG A 264 0.37 8.55 -10.05
C ARG A 264 0.73 7.09 -10.32
N MET A 265 0.24 6.16 -9.49
CA MET A 265 0.51 4.72 -9.67
C MET A 265 -0.06 4.18 -10.97
N SER A 266 -1.07 4.82 -11.57
CA SER A 266 -1.62 4.45 -12.89
C SER A 266 -0.97 5.19 -14.08
N ALA A 267 0.12 5.92 -13.88
CA ALA A 267 0.87 6.51 -14.99
C ALA A 267 1.98 5.56 -15.47
N ASP A 268 2.31 5.66 -16.75
CA ASP A 268 3.57 5.15 -17.29
C ASP A 268 4.68 6.11 -16.88
N TRP A 269 5.74 5.58 -16.28
CA TRP A 269 6.97 6.31 -15.96
C TRP A 269 8.17 5.50 -16.44
#